data_AF-A0A543CP93-F1
#
_entry.id   AF-A0A543CP93-F1
#
_cell.length_a   1.000
_cell.length_b   1.000
_cell.length_c   1.000
_cell.angle_alpha   90.00
_cell.angle_beta   90.00
_cell.angle_gamma   90.00
#
_symmetry.space_group_name_H-M   'P 1'
#
loop_
_entity.id
_entity.type
_entity.pdbx_description
1 polymer ?
#
loop_
_entity_poly.entity_id
_entity_poly.type
_entity_poly.pdbx_seq_one_letter_code
_entity_poly.pdbx_strand_id
1 'polypeptide(L)'
;MAWGIGDVPQPGSRPAARPLLYLDIDGVLNPLAPTAPGGFVEHRADVLTFRVSSAHGDWLKELAEHYDLVWATTWERLANEHLGPLLGLPDLPVVEFSAYRRRRGDPRFPIMQLFETRKWAPILRHADGRPFAWIDDVIPSRIRRQAWPYRGILLVPVDPGAGLTRRHVDRLLSWPRAVSAARRR
;
A
#
# COMPACT_ATOMS: atom_id res chain seq x y z
N MET A 1 15.30 -11.04 -21.23
CA MET A 1 15.20 -9.90 -20.29
C MET A 1 13.97 -10.12 -19.42
N ALA A 2 14.12 -10.25 -18.10
CA ALA A 2 13.02 -10.64 -17.22
C ALA A 2 11.98 -9.51 -17.10
N TRP A 3 10.90 -9.64 -17.88
CA TRP A 3 9.70 -8.80 -17.77
C TRP A 3 8.79 -9.40 -16.70
N GLY A 4 8.54 -8.69 -15.61
CA GLY A 4 7.62 -9.13 -14.55
C GLY A 4 8.08 -8.77 -13.16
N ILE A 5 7.49 -9.43 -12.16
CA ILE A 5 7.78 -9.22 -10.72
C ILE A 5 9.05 -9.95 -10.25
N GLY A 6 9.79 -10.59 -11.17
CA GLY A 6 10.98 -11.38 -10.85
C GLY A 6 10.64 -12.74 -10.24
N ASP A 7 11.56 -13.30 -9.46
CA ASP A 7 11.46 -14.61 -8.79
C ASP A 7 10.83 -14.49 -7.40
N VAL A 8 9.94 -13.51 -7.21
CA VAL A 8 9.15 -13.38 -5.99
C VAL A 8 7.96 -14.34 -6.04
N PRO A 9 7.49 -14.84 -4.88
CA PRO A 9 6.26 -15.64 -4.84
C PRO A 9 5.10 -14.87 -5.47
N GLN A 10 4.38 -15.52 -6.39
CA GLN A 10 3.34 -14.85 -7.17
C GLN A 10 2.19 -14.39 -6.28
N PRO A 11 1.80 -13.10 -6.30
CA PRO A 11 0.68 -12.62 -5.50
C PRO A 11 -0.62 -13.34 -5.85
N GLY A 12 -1.32 -13.84 -4.83
CA GLY A 12 -2.50 -14.69 -4.98
C GLY A 12 -2.20 -16.19 -5.03
N SER A 13 -0.93 -16.62 -5.01
CA SER A 13 -0.56 -18.03 -4.86
C SER A 13 -0.92 -18.61 -3.48
N ARG A 14 -1.25 -17.75 -2.50
CA ARG A 14 -1.83 -18.12 -1.20
C ARG A 14 -3.28 -17.59 -1.07
N PRO A 15 -4.27 -18.16 -1.79
CA PRO A 15 -5.62 -17.61 -1.87
C PRO A 15 -6.46 -17.80 -0.59
N ALA A 16 -6.05 -18.68 0.32
CA ALA A 16 -6.73 -18.87 1.61
C ALA A 16 -6.37 -17.80 2.65
N ALA A 17 -5.31 -17.03 2.43
CA ALA A 17 -4.90 -15.96 3.34
C ALA A 17 -5.77 -14.70 3.13
N ARG A 18 -6.09 -13.99 4.22
CA ARG A 18 -6.67 -12.64 4.15
C ARG A 18 -5.76 -11.75 3.29
N PRO A 19 -6.29 -10.90 2.41
CA PRO A 19 -5.46 -10.01 1.61
C PRO A 19 -4.76 -8.97 2.48
N LEU A 20 -3.57 -8.55 2.06
CA LEU A 20 -2.86 -7.42 2.68
C LEU A 20 -3.35 -6.10 2.08
N LEU A 21 -3.38 -5.03 2.88
CA LEU A 21 -3.53 -3.67 2.38
C LEU A 21 -2.31 -2.84 2.79
N TYR A 22 -1.50 -2.51 1.79
CA TYR A 22 -0.31 -1.68 1.94
C TYR A 22 -0.69 -0.20 1.85
N LEU A 23 -0.36 0.55 2.90
CA LEU A 23 -0.78 1.93 3.13
C LEU A 23 0.40 2.90 3.04
N ASP A 24 0.34 3.83 2.10
CA ASP A 24 1.22 5.00 2.11
C ASP A 24 0.64 6.15 2.95
N ILE A 25 1.50 7.10 3.33
CA ILE A 25 1.10 8.30 4.10
C ILE A 25 1.09 9.53 3.19
N ASP A 26 2.25 9.95 2.70
CA ASP A 26 2.37 11.19 1.93
C ASP A 26 1.63 11.07 0.60
N GLY A 27 0.82 12.08 0.26
CA GLY A 27 -0.05 12.03 -0.92
C GLY A 27 -1.28 11.10 -0.76
N VAL A 28 -1.39 10.33 0.33
CA VAL A 28 -2.55 9.44 0.58
C VAL A 28 -3.31 9.88 1.83
N LEU A 29 -2.80 9.54 3.02
CA LEU A 29 -3.41 9.94 4.29
C LEU A 29 -3.05 11.38 4.65
N ASN A 30 -1.87 11.83 4.20
CA ASN A 30 -1.35 13.19 4.29
C ASN A 30 -1.31 13.84 2.90
N PRO A 31 -2.43 14.38 2.39
CA PRO A 31 -2.47 15.02 1.06
C PRO A 31 -1.67 16.33 1.03
N LEU A 32 -1.09 16.64 -0.13
CA LEU A 32 -0.27 17.84 -0.35
C LEU A 32 -1.10 19.13 -0.30
N ALA A 33 -2.31 19.10 -0.88
CA ALA A 33 -3.18 20.26 -1.03
C ALA A 33 -4.66 19.83 -1.08
N PRO A 34 -5.24 19.39 0.06
CA PRO A 34 -6.59 18.81 0.09
C PRO A 34 -7.60 19.77 -0.55
N THR A 35 -8.21 19.31 -1.64
CA THR A 35 -9.11 20.12 -2.49
C THR A 35 -10.54 20.27 -1.94
N ALA A 36 -10.87 19.54 -0.87
CA ALA A 36 -12.16 19.60 -0.18
C ALA A 36 -11.96 19.83 1.32
N PRO A 37 -12.94 20.40 2.04
CA PRO A 37 -12.93 20.44 3.51
C PRO A 37 -13.14 19.01 4.05
N GLY A 38 -12.05 18.23 4.08
CA GLY A 38 -12.04 16.83 4.48
C GLY A 38 -11.81 16.61 5.99
N GLY A 39 -12.00 17.65 6.81
CA GLY A 39 -11.73 17.57 8.25
C GLY A 39 -10.25 17.32 8.59
N PHE A 40 -9.34 17.72 7.69
CA PHE A 40 -7.90 17.57 7.90
C PHE A 40 -7.40 18.53 8.98
N VAL A 41 -6.79 17.98 10.01
CA VAL A 41 -6.13 18.73 11.08
C VAL A 41 -4.62 18.62 10.88
N GLU A 42 -3.91 19.75 11.04
CA GLU A 42 -2.46 19.78 10.96
C GLU A 42 -1.83 19.35 12.28
N HIS A 43 -0.86 18.45 12.19
CA HIS A 43 -0.07 17.93 13.30
C HIS A 43 1.41 18.21 13.06
N ARG A 44 2.15 18.36 14.16
CA ARG A 44 3.60 18.53 14.17
C ARG A 44 4.22 17.47 15.07
N ALA A 45 5.22 16.77 14.57
CA ALA A 45 6.02 15.81 15.32
C ALA A 45 7.49 16.02 14.92
N ASP A 46 8.31 16.54 15.84
CA ASP A 46 9.68 16.97 15.58
C ASP A 46 9.78 17.90 14.35
N VAL A 47 10.42 17.44 13.27
CA VAL A 47 10.60 18.17 12.01
C VAL A 47 9.49 17.90 10.99
N LEU A 48 8.56 16.99 11.30
CA LEU A 48 7.47 16.60 10.40
C LEU A 48 6.23 17.47 10.63
N THR A 49 5.67 17.99 9.55
CA THR A 49 4.34 18.62 9.53
C THR A 49 3.47 17.85 8.56
N PHE A 50 2.32 17.38 9.03
CA PHE A 50 1.42 16.54 8.26
C PHE A 50 -0.04 16.80 8.62
N ARG A 51 -0.95 16.42 7.75
CA ARG A 51 -2.39 16.65 7.90
C ARG A 51 -3.14 15.33 7.88
N VAL A 52 -4.09 15.15 8.79
CA VAL A 52 -4.83 13.89 8.93
C VAL A 52 -6.30 14.17 9.12
N SER A 53 -7.15 13.37 8.47
CA SER A 53 -8.59 13.37 8.71
C SER A 53 -8.97 12.23 9.63
N SER A 54 -9.75 12.50 10.69
CA SER A 54 -10.27 11.45 11.57
C SER A 54 -11.15 10.44 10.83
N ALA A 55 -11.83 10.87 9.75
CA ALA A 55 -12.64 10.00 8.90
C ALA A 55 -11.81 8.88 8.25
N HIS A 56 -10.52 9.12 7.98
CA HIS A 56 -9.63 8.07 7.47
C HIS A 56 -9.43 6.96 8.50
N GLY A 57 -9.45 7.26 9.79
CA GLY A 57 -9.35 6.25 10.85
C GLY A 57 -10.52 5.27 10.81
N ASP A 58 -11.74 5.80 10.64
CA ASP A 58 -12.95 4.98 10.54
C ASP A 58 -12.96 4.13 9.25
N TRP A 59 -12.54 4.70 8.13
CA TRP A 59 -12.41 3.97 6.87
C TRP A 59 -11.36 2.87 6.94
N LEU A 60 -10.23 3.11 7.60
CA LEU A 60 -9.18 2.09 7.77
C LEU A 60 -9.64 0.97 8.70
N LYS A 61 -10.41 1.26 9.75
CA LYS A 61 -11.02 0.23 10.61
C LYS A 61 -12.02 -0.63 9.84
N GLU A 62 -12.86 -0.02 8.99
CA GLU A 62 -13.76 -0.74 8.08
C GLU A 62 -12.96 -1.66 7.13
N LEU A 63 -11.88 -1.15 6.54
CA LEU A 63 -11.00 -1.95 5.68
C LEU A 63 -10.28 -3.07 6.47
N ALA A 64 -9.95 -2.86 7.74
CA ALA A 64 -9.33 -3.88 8.59
C ALA A 64 -10.23 -5.10 8.85
N GLU A 65 -11.54 -5.00 8.62
CA GLU A 65 -12.43 -6.17 8.66
C GLU A 65 -12.14 -7.15 7.50
N HIS A 66 -11.68 -6.62 6.36
CA HIS A 66 -11.44 -7.35 5.11
C HIS A 66 -9.96 -7.62 4.82
N TYR A 67 -9.07 -6.76 5.31
CA TYR A 67 -7.65 -6.76 5.02
C TYR A 67 -6.82 -6.92 6.31
N ASP A 68 -5.58 -7.37 6.14
CA ASP A 68 -4.54 -7.16 7.15
C ASP A 68 -3.77 -5.91 6.73
N LEU A 69 -3.91 -4.83 7.50
CA LEU A 69 -3.30 -3.54 7.20
C LEU A 69 -1.79 -3.56 7.46
N VAL A 70 -1.01 -2.91 6.58
CA VAL A 70 0.44 -2.81 6.70
C VAL A 70 0.90 -1.42 6.26
N TRP A 71 1.75 -0.77 7.04
CA TRP A 71 2.41 0.45 6.63
C TRP A 71 3.41 0.18 5.50
N ALA A 72 3.21 0.86 4.38
CA ALA A 72 4.06 0.84 3.19
C ALA A 72 4.50 2.26 2.80
N THR A 73 4.92 3.02 3.80
CA THR A 73 5.35 4.40 3.73
C THR A 73 6.83 4.54 4.08
N THR A 74 7.46 5.62 3.62
CA THR A 74 8.85 5.95 3.96
C THR A 74 9.02 6.42 5.40
N TRP A 75 7.92 6.64 6.12
CA TRP A 75 7.92 6.88 7.55
C TRP A 75 8.30 5.62 8.34
N GLU A 76 8.11 4.44 7.74
CA GLU A 76 8.38 3.14 8.36
C GLU A 76 7.75 3.06 9.77
N ARG A 77 8.56 2.86 10.81
CA ARG A 77 8.09 2.69 12.20
C ARG A 77 7.47 3.95 12.78
N LEU A 78 7.87 5.14 12.30
CA LEU A 78 7.32 6.42 12.73
C LEU A 78 5.83 6.55 12.39
N ALA A 79 5.30 5.74 11.45
CA ALA A 79 3.88 5.69 11.17
C ALA A 79 3.06 5.22 12.39
N ASN A 80 3.53 4.21 13.13
CA ASN A 80 2.86 3.78 14.36
C ASN A 80 3.02 4.81 15.48
N GLU A 81 4.15 5.51 15.54
CA GLU A 81 4.42 6.48 16.61
C GLU A 81 3.57 7.76 16.46
N HIS A 82 3.40 8.25 15.22
CA HIS A 82 2.78 9.55 14.97
C HIS A 82 1.39 9.47 14.34
N LEU A 83 1.14 8.52 13.44
CA LEU A 83 -0.11 8.47 12.67
C LEU A 83 -1.13 7.49 13.26
N GLY A 84 -0.68 6.32 13.72
CA GLY A 84 -1.52 5.28 14.30
C GLY A 84 -2.48 5.79 15.39
N PRO A 85 -1.97 6.46 16.46
CA PRO A 85 -2.80 6.99 17.54
C PRO A 85 -3.84 8.01 17.07
N LEU A 86 -3.48 8.89 16.13
CA LEU A 86 -4.39 9.91 15.59
C LEU A 86 -5.55 9.31 14.79
N LEU A 87 -5.33 8.15 14.17
CA LEU A 87 -6.33 7.39 13.43
C LEU A 87 -7.08 6.36 14.30
N GLY A 88 -6.68 6.21 15.57
CA GLY A 88 -7.18 5.18 16.47
C GLY A 88 -6.91 3.76 15.97
N LEU A 89 -5.76 3.55 15.31
CA LEU A 89 -5.31 2.25 14.84
C LEU A 89 -4.39 1.59 15.88
N PRO A 90 -4.38 0.26 15.98
CA PRO A 90 -3.32 -0.45 16.70
C PRO A 90 -2.01 -0.34 15.93
N ASP A 91 -0.91 -0.76 16.57
CA ASP A 91 0.37 -0.93 15.87
C ASP A 91 0.21 -1.88 14.69
N LEU A 92 0.52 -1.39 13.49
CA LEU A 92 0.48 -2.18 12.27
C LEU A 92 1.87 -2.71 11.92
N PRO A 93 1.96 -3.87 11.23
CA PRO A 93 3.19 -4.29 10.56
C PRO A 93 3.71 -3.22 9.60
N VAL A 94 5.02 -3.20 9.39
CA VAL A 94 5.72 -2.19 8.57
C VAL A 94 6.56 -2.88 7.51
N VAL A 95 6.46 -2.44 6.25
CA VAL A 95 7.44 -2.78 5.22
C VAL A 95 8.67 -1.88 5.38
N GLU A 96 9.82 -2.48 5.69
CA GLU A 96 11.08 -1.75 5.77
C GLU A 96 11.67 -1.54 4.36
N PHE A 97 11.74 -0.28 3.93
CA PHE A 97 12.33 0.17 2.67
C PHE A 97 13.78 0.62 2.85
N SER A 98 14.09 1.31 3.95
CA SER A 98 15.43 1.88 4.21
C SER A 98 16.46 0.79 4.45
N ALA A 99 16.07 -0.26 5.18
CA ALA A 99 16.90 -1.43 5.44
C ALA A 99 16.91 -2.43 4.28
N TYR A 100 16.03 -2.29 3.29
CA TYR A 100 15.90 -3.27 2.23
C TYR A 100 17.14 -3.33 1.34
N ARG A 101 17.76 -4.50 1.30
CA ARG A 101 18.81 -4.83 0.33
C ARG A 101 18.20 -5.58 -0.84
N ARG A 102 18.41 -5.05 -2.05
CA ARG A 102 18.02 -5.69 -3.32
C ARG A 102 18.50 -7.13 -3.33
N ARG A 103 17.58 -8.06 -3.61
CA ARG A 103 17.86 -9.50 -3.67
C ARG A 103 17.94 -9.97 -5.11
N ARG A 104 18.63 -11.09 -5.32
CA ARG A 104 18.56 -11.81 -6.60
C ARG A 104 17.11 -12.19 -6.87
N GLY A 105 16.68 -11.99 -8.12
CA GLY A 105 15.30 -12.25 -8.53
C GLY A 105 14.32 -11.10 -8.22
N ASP A 106 14.77 -9.95 -7.70
CA ASP A 106 13.88 -8.78 -7.59
C ASP A 106 13.56 -8.19 -8.97
N PRO A 107 12.38 -7.55 -9.13
CA PRO A 107 11.99 -6.89 -10.38
C PRO A 107 12.99 -5.80 -10.75
N ARG A 108 13.44 -5.79 -12.01
CA ARG A 108 14.47 -4.85 -12.48
C ARG A 108 13.84 -3.59 -13.08
N PHE A 109 14.43 -2.46 -12.77
CA PHE A 109 14.03 -1.14 -13.25
C PHE A 109 15.25 -0.38 -13.78
N PRO A 110 15.08 0.49 -14.80
CA PRO A 110 16.13 1.42 -15.19
C PRO A 110 16.59 2.26 -14.01
N ILE A 111 17.89 2.62 -13.96
CA ILE A 111 18.48 3.40 -12.86
C ILE A 111 17.69 4.68 -12.58
N MET A 112 17.26 5.37 -13.65
CA MET A 112 16.49 6.62 -13.56
C MET A 112 15.12 6.48 -12.90
N GLN A 113 14.60 5.25 -12.74
CA GLN A 113 13.29 4.96 -12.13
C GLN A 113 13.43 4.35 -10.72
N LEU A 114 14.65 4.22 -10.18
CA LEU A 114 14.85 3.51 -8.92
C LEU A 114 14.14 4.19 -7.73
N PHE A 115 14.07 5.52 -7.72
CA PHE A 115 13.38 6.26 -6.64
C PHE A 115 11.88 5.97 -6.61
N GLU A 116 11.19 6.09 -7.75
CA GLU A 116 9.74 5.84 -7.87
C GLU A 116 9.36 4.35 -7.78
N THR A 117 10.32 3.44 -7.93
CA THR A 117 10.07 1.98 -7.90
C THR A 117 10.62 1.28 -6.66
N ARG A 118 11.25 2.02 -5.75
CA ARG A 118 11.94 1.45 -4.57
C ARG A 118 11.03 0.64 -3.66
N LYS A 119 9.75 1.01 -3.56
CA LYS A 119 8.76 0.32 -2.71
C LYS A 119 8.35 -1.05 -3.27
N TRP A 120 8.50 -1.26 -4.58
CA TRP A 120 7.88 -2.41 -5.26
C TRP A 120 8.43 -3.77 -4.87
N ALA A 121 9.76 -3.95 -4.93
CA ALA A 121 10.38 -5.22 -4.56
C ALA A 121 10.17 -5.57 -3.07
N PRO A 122 10.35 -4.64 -2.12
CA PRO A 122 10.03 -4.87 -0.71
C PRO A 122 8.59 -5.29 -0.47
N ILE A 123 7.61 -4.61 -1.09
CA ILE A 123 6.18 -4.96 -0.99
C ILE A 123 5.93 -6.37 -1.49
N LEU A 124 6.44 -6.72 -2.68
CA LEU A 124 6.27 -8.07 -3.24
C LEU A 124 6.87 -9.16 -2.35
N ARG A 125 8.06 -8.91 -1.77
CA ARG A 125 8.72 -9.84 -0.86
C ARG A 125 7.98 -9.96 0.47
N HIS A 126 7.49 -8.86 1.02
CA HIS A 126 6.68 -8.87 2.24
C HIS A 126 5.36 -9.60 2.02
N ALA A 127 4.75 -9.46 0.84
CA ALA A 127 3.49 -10.12 0.53
C ALA A 127 3.63 -11.65 0.50
N ASP A 128 4.82 -12.16 0.12
CA ASP A 128 5.17 -13.58 0.12
C ASP A 128 4.07 -14.45 -0.52
N GLY A 129 3.53 -13.97 -1.65
CA GLY A 129 2.51 -14.65 -2.44
C GLY A 129 1.07 -14.49 -1.94
N ARG A 130 0.83 -13.77 -0.83
CA ARG A 130 -0.51 -13.36 -0.42
C ARG A 130 -1.11 -12.38 -1.44
N PRO A 131 -2.43 -12.41 -1.69
CA PRO A 131 -3.08 -11.35 -2.43
C PRO A 131 -2.95 -10.02 -1.67
N PHE A 132 -2.78 -8.91 -2.38
CA PHE A 132 -2.68 -7.60 -1.74
C PHE A 132 -3.26 -6.47 -2.58
N ALA A 133 -3.73 -5.44 -1.88
CA ALA A 133 -3.96 -4.12 -2.42
C ALA A 133 -2.83 -3.17 -1.97
N TRP A 134 -2.47 -2.21 -2.82
CA TRP A 134 -1.49 -1.18 -2.51
C TRP A 134 -2.05 0.19 -2.89
N ILE A 135 -2.18 1.06 -1.88
CA ILE A 135 -2.64 2.44 -2.03
C ILE A 135 -1.45 3.39 -1.85
N ASP A 136 -1.18 4.19 -2.88
CA ASP A 136 0.02 5.03 -2.98
C ASP A 136 -0.21 6.06 -4.09
N ASP A 137 0.36 7.25 -3.95
CA ASP A 137 0.36 8.26 -5.01
C ASP A 137 1.47 8.00 -6.05
N VAL A 138 2.55 7.31 -5.64
CA VAL A 138 3.71 6.97 -6.49
C VAL A 138 3.60 5.54 -7.02
N ILE A 139 2.69 5.34 -7.99
CA ILE A 139 2.56 4.08 -8.75
C ILE A 139 2.84 4.29 -10.25
N PRO A 140 4.13 4.27 -10.67
CA PRO A 140 4.52 4.49 -12.05
C PRO A 140 3.98 3.43 -13.02
N SER A 141 3.84 3.82 -14.29
CA SER A 141 3.25 2.98 -15.35
C SER A 141 3.92 1.62 -15.51
N ARG A 142 5.24 1.52 -15.26
CA ARG A 142 5.99 0.27 -15.34
C ARG A 142 5.59 -0.73 -14.27
N ILE A 143 5.32 -0.28 -13.04
CA ILE A 143 4.76 -1.14 -11.98
C ILE A 143 3.37 -1.63 -12.40
N ARG A 144 2.52 -0.72 -12.90
CA ARG A 144 1.18 -1.09 -13.38
C ARG A 144 1.23 -2.17 -14.46
N ARG A 145 2.18 -2.05 -15.41
CA ARG A 145 2.43 -3.07 -16.44
C ARG A 145 2.93 -4.40 -15.85
N GLN A 146 3.81 -4.37 -14.84
CA GLN A 146 4.26 -5.59 -14.16
C GLN A 146 3.16 -6.27 -13.36
N ALA A 147 2.24 -5.50 -12.76
CA ALA A 147 1.14 -6.02 -11.94
C ALA A 147 -0.05 -6.52 -12.78
N TRP A 148 -0.28 -5.97 -13.97
CA TRP A 148 -1.44 -6.27 -14.83
C TRP A 148 -1.75 -7.77 -15.04
N PRO A 149 -0.75 -8.67 -15.21
CA PRO A 149 -1.03 -10.10 -15.34
C PRO A 149 -1.57 -10.78 -14.07
N TYR A 150 -1.39 -10.17 -12.88
CA TYR A 150 -1.64 -10.82 -11.59
C TYR A 150 -2.97 -10.39 -11.00
N ARG A 151 -3.93 -11.31 -10.93
CA ARG A 151 -5.26 -11.06 -10.33
C ARG A 151 -5.23 -10.89 -8.81
N GLY A 152 -4.16 -11.34 -8.14
CA GLY A 152 -3.93 -11.15 -6.71
C GLY A 152 -3.36 -9.78 -6.33
N ILE A 153 -3.25 -8.83 -7.27
CA ILE A 153 -2.74 -7.48 -7.01
C ILE A 153 -3.81 -6.46 -7.38
N LEU A 154 -4.18 -5.60 -6.43
CA LEU A 154 -4.98 -4.41 -6.68
C LEU A 154 -4.15 -3.15 -6.45
N LEU A 155 -3.83 -2.41 -7.52
CA LEU A 155 -3.20 -1.11 -7.42
C LEU A 155 -4.26 -0.01 -7.31
N VAL A 156 -4.16 0.81 -6.26
CA VAL A 156 -5.05 1.94 -5.98
C VAL A 156 -4.23 3.23 -6.01
N PRO A 157 -3.96 3.79 -7.21
CA PRO A 157 -3.26 5.05 -7.32
C PRO A 157 -4.12 6.19 -6.77
N VAL A 158 -3.50 7.06 -5.98
CA VAL A 158 -4.15 8.23 -5.36
C VAL A 158 -3.62 9.51 -5.99
N ASP A 159 -4.50 10.49 -6.20
CA ASP A 159 -4.07 11.86 -6.52
C ASP A 159 -3.57 12.53 -5.23
N PRO A 160 -2.28 12.93 -5.15
CA PRO A 160 -1.70 13.49 -3.94
C PRO A 160 -2.31 14.84 -3.53
N GLY A 161 -2.98 15.54 -4.44
CA GLY A 161 -3.77 16.73 -4.09
C GLY A 161 -5.04 16.37 -3.32
N ALA A 162 -5.71 15.27 -3.68
CA ALA A 162 -6.96 14.86 -3.06
C ALA A 162 -6.77 13.97 -1.81
N GLY A 163 -5.76 13.10 -1.83
CA GLY A 163 -5.55 12.08 -0.81
C GLY A 163 -6.56 10.92 -0.88
N LEU A 164 -6.66 10.16 0.20
CA LEU A 164 -7.60 9.05 0.33
C LEU A 164 -9.05 9.58 0.32
N THR A 165 -9.89 8.97 -0.52
CA THR A 165 -11.30 9.31 -0.69
C THR A 165 -12.17 8.09 -0.43
N ARG A 166 -13.45 8.30 -0.12
CA ARG A 166 -14.41 7.20 0.06
C ARG A 166 -14.49 6.28 -1.17
N ARG A 167 -14.34 6.83 -2.39
CA ARG A 167 -14.27 6.04 -3.63
C ARG A 167 -13.13 5.02 -3.63
N HIS A 168 -11.98 5.37 -3.05
CA HIS A 168 -10.86 4.42 -2.91
C HIS A 168 -11.23 3.29 -1.94
N VAL A 169 -11.89 3.63 -0.82
CA VAL A 169 -12.37 2.67 0.18
C VAL A 169 -13.40 1.71 -0.43
N ASP A 170 -14.42 2.22 -1.11
CA ASP A 170 -15.46 1.39 -1.74
C ASP A 170 -14.87 0.47 -2.84
N ARG A 171 -13.85 0.96 -3.57
CA ARG A 171 -13.12 0.13 -4.53
C ARG A 171 -12.35 -1.01 -3.86
N LEU A 172 -11.76 -0.75 -2.70
CA LEU A 172 -11.09 -1.79 -1.91
C LEU A 172 -12.09 -2.80 -1.36
N LEU A 173 -13.24 -2.36 -0.85
CA LEU A 173 -14.28 -3.25 -0.30
C LEU A 173 -14.96 -4.11 -1.38
N SER A 174 -15.09 -3.59 -2.60
CA SER A 174 -15.63 -4.33 -3.75
C SER A 174 -14.61 -5.24 -4.44
N TRP A 175 -13.33 -5.21 -4.04
CA TRP A 175 -12.35 -6.12 -4.61
C TRP A 175 -12.69 -7.57 -4.25
N PRO A 176 -12.86 -8.47 -5.24
CA PRO A 176 -13.24 -9.84 -4.95
C PRO A 176 -12.22 -10.49 -4.03
N ARG A 177 -12.69 -11.04 -2.89
CA ARG A 177 -11.86 -11.95 -2.11
C ARG A 177 -11.41 -13.06 -3.06
N ALA A 178 -10.11 -13.32 -3.13
CA ALA A 178 -9.60 -14.43 -3.92
C ALA A 178 -10.28 -15.71 -3.41
N VAL A 179 -11.34 -16.16 -4.10
CA VAL A 179 -12.02 -17.39 -3.75
C VAL A 179 -10.99 -18.48 -4.00
N SER A 180 -10.65 -19.22 -2.94
CA SER A 180 -9.80 -20.41 -3.06
C SER A 180 -10.41 -21.30 -4.15
N ALA A 181 -9.77 -21.36 -5.31
CA ALA A 181 -10.17 -22.30 -6.34
C ALA A 181 -9.91 -23.69 -5.76
N ALA A 182 -10.97 -24.34 -5.28
CA ALA A 182 -10.92 -25.75 -4.95
C ALA A 182 -10.39 -26.49 -6.18
N ARG A 183 -9.31 -27.25 -5.99
CA ARG A 183 -8.67 -28.12 -6.98
C ARG A 183 -9.77 -28.87 -7.74
N ARG A 184 -9.93 -28.61 -9.03
CA ARG A 184 -10.63 -29.57 -9.90
C ARG A 184 -9.68 -30.77 -10.04
N ARG A 185 -10.22 -31.93 -9.69
CA ARG A 185 -9.59 -33.25 -9.76
C ARG A 185 -9.27 -33.61 -11.20
#